data_AF-A0A381W995-F1
#
_entry.id   AF-A0A381W995-F1
#
_cell.length_a   1.000
_cell.length_b   1.000
_cell.length_c   1.000
_cell.angle_alpha   90.00
_cell.angle_beta   90.00
_cell.angle_gamma   90.00
#
_symmetry.space_group_name_H-M   'P 1'
#
loop_
_entity.id
_entity.type
_entity.pdbx_description
1 polymer ?
#
loop_
_entity_poly.entity_id
_entity_poly.type
_entity_poly.pdbx_seq_one_letter_code
_entity_poly.pdbx_strand_id
1 'polypeptide(L)'
;MTKRKSRPNDENTALAEHPDLEMFSRIRSEGLSRSKVMELAWVITDRFGPRFANSPSYDAAAAWARHKFEEFGLVNAVLEAWGEFGYGWENRYISAHMVAPRYQPLIAYAVPGTRGTDGPVEGTPVLVQVDTIMKRADLAPYRGRLTGRIVLTHAPRELEPNYQPQAVRLSDKELEEMARPDDGHSRGPDDGEAVRKSPREEPLAWRELETFFEGEGVAAVLSPGMPNVGPMDKGLVTVTGQGPLPLNSSPVLPRIVVAAEHYNRIARLLAKGDKPELLIESRNQLLDDDPLDYNVLAEIPGGDLADEVVMIGAHLDAQPSGTGATDNAAGSAVVMEAVRLLKAAEAQPRRTIRAALWGAEESGHL
;
A
#
# COMPACT_ATOMS: atom_id res chain seq x y z
N MET A 1 26.39 -5.10 51.92
CA MET A 1 26.23 -3.64 52.08
C MET A 1 27.07 -2.93 51.04
N THR A 2 26.47 -2.58 49.90
CA THR A 2 27.07 -1.71 48.89
C THR A 2 25.93 -0.89 48.32
N LYS A 3 25.76 0.32 48.89
CA LYS A 3 24.73 1.27 48.47
C LYS A 3 25.06 1.74 47.05
N ARG A 4 24.18 1.43 46.09
CA ARG A 4 24.11 2.16 44.81
C ARG A 4 23.83 3.62 45.15
N LYS A 5 24.80 4.51 44.89
CA LYS A 5 24.57 5.96 44.89
C LYS A 5 23.62 6.26 43.72
N SER A 6 22.41 6.68 44.04
CA SER A 6 21.55 7.40 43.11
C SER A 6 22.29 8.66 42.65
N ARG A 7 22.35 8.88 41.33
CA ARG A 7 22.77 10.18 40.79
C ARG A 7 21.70 11.21 41.15
N PRO A 8 22.06 12.44 41.53
CA PRO A 8 21.09 13.50 41.76
C PRO A 8 20.37 13.81 40.43
N ASN A 9 19.04 13.91 40.49
CA ASN A 9 18.26 14.66 39.53
C ASN A 9 18.57 16.15 39.77
N ASP A 10 19.68 16.63 39.22
CA ASP A 10 19.93 18.07 39.15
C ASP A 10 19.85 18.51 37.69
N GLU A 11 19.12 19.61 37.53
CA GLU A 11 18.94 20.42 36.33
C GLU A 11 17.94 19.89 35.29
N ASN A 12 16.68 20.18 35.61
CA ASN A 12 15.66 20.59 34.64
C ASN A 12 16.20 21.78 33.81
N THR A 13 17.10 21.50 32.87
CA THR A 13 17.46 22.44 31.81
C THR A 13 16.22 22.56 30.94
N ALA A 14 15.44 23.60 31.19
CA ALA A 14 14.49 24.07 30.20
C ALA A 14 15.27 24.19 28.88
N LEU A 15 14.83 23.47 27.84
CA LEU A 15 15.28 23.66 26.47
C LEU A 15 14.92 25.09 26.06
N ALA A 16 15.70 26.07 26.50
CA ALA A 16 15.58 27.46 26.13
C ALA A 16 16.27 27.69 24.78
N GLU A 17 15.95 26.86 23.79
CA GLU A 17 16.22 27.21 22.40
C GLU A 17 15.10 28.14 21.97
N HIS A 18 15.40 29.43 21.89
CA HIS A 18 14.50 30.38 21.27
C HIS A 18 14.43 30.07 19.77
N PRO A 19 13.23 29.98 19.16
CA PRO A 19 13.11 29.75 17.74
C PRO A 19 13.84 30.86 16.97
N ASP A 20 14.72 30.49 16.04
CA ASP A 20 15.35 31.44 15.12
C ASP A 20 14.29 31.95 14.12
N LEU A 21 13.62 33.04 14.49
CA LEU A 21 12.53 33.62 13.72
C LEU A 21 12.97 34.08 12.33
N GLU A 22 14.23 34.43 12.16
CA GLU A 22 14.77 34.80 10.85
C GLU A 22 14.87 33.57 9.96
N MET A 23 15.44 32.47 10.47
CA MET A 23 15.48 31.19 9.75
C MET A 23 14.06 30.70 9.39
N PHE A 24 13.11 30.75 10.33
CA PHE A 24 11.71 30.42 10.06
C PHE A 24 11.12 31.27 8.92
N SER A 25 11.42 32.57 8.90
CA SER A 25 10.96 33.48 7.84
C SER A 25 11.55 33.12 6.47
N ARG A 26 12.85 32.79 6.41
CA ARG A 26 13.52 32.35 5.17
C ARG A 26 12.91 31.05 4.64
N ILE A 27 12.76 30.04 5.49
CA ILE A 27 12.15 28.75 5.14
C ILE A 27 10.73 28.95 4.63
N ARG A 28 9.91 29.74 5.35
CA ARG A 28 8.53 30.02 4.98
C ARG A 28 8.44 30.81 3.67
N SER A 29 9.30 31.80 3.46
CA SER A 29 9.33 32.57 2.21
C SER A 29 9.65 31.67 1.02
N GLU A 30 10.64 30.79 1.18
CA GLU A 30 11.02 29.83 0.15
C GLU A 30 9.88 28.82 -0.12
N GLY A 31 9.30 28.26 0.94
CA GLY A 31 8.23 27.27 0.84
C GLY A 31 6.88 27.82 0.35
N LEU A 32 6.60 29.11 0.50
CA LEU A 32 5.35 29.70 -0.01
C LEU A 32 5.49 30.33 -1.39
N SER A 33 6.69 30.79 -1.76
CA SER A 33 6.89 31.57 -2.99
C SER A 33 7.67 30.81 -4.07
N ARG A 34 8.45 29.81 -3.68
CA ARG A 34 9.38 29.08 -4.57
C ARG A 34 9.36 27.57 -4.32
N SER A 35 8.22 27.05 -3.87
CA SER A 35 8.11 25.62 -3.58
C SER A 35 8.26 24.76 -4.83
N LYS A 36 8.88 23.59 -4.64
CA LYS A 36 9.01 22.53 -5.64
C LYS A 36 8.17 21.30 -5.31
N VAL A 37 7.35 21.33 -4.25
CA VAL A 37 6.61 20.15 -3.78
C VAL A 37 5.69 19.56 -4.84
N MET A 38 5.00 20.38 -5.63
CA MET A 38 4.11 19.88 -6.69
C MET A 38 4.88 19.32 -7.89
N GLU A 39 6.08 19.84 -8.17
CA GLU A 39 6.97 19.28 -9.21
C GLU A 39 7.50 17.91 -8.76
N LEU A 40 7.92 17.80 -7.49
CA LEU A 40 8.36 16.54 -6.90
C LEU A 40 7.23 15.51 -6.87
N ALA A 41 6.05 15.91 -6.40
CA ALA A 41 4.86 15.05 -6.37
C ALA A 41 4.53 14.55 -7.78
N TRP A 42 4.48 15.44 -8.78
CA TRP A 42 4.24 15.06 -10.18
C TRP A 42 5.25 14.04 -10.71
N VAL A 43 6.54 14.17 -10.40
CA VAL A 43 7.53 13.17 -10.82
C VAL A 43 7.23 11.82 -10.17
N ILE A 44 6.94 11.79 -8.87
CA ILE A 44 6.67 10.56 -8.13
C ILE A 44 5.37 9.90 -8.64
N THR A 45 4.30 10.67 -8.84
CA THR A 45 2.95 10.15 -9.16
C THR A 45 2.68 9.97 -10.65
N ASP A 46 3.15 10.87 -11.51
CA ASP A 46 2.77 10.87 -12.93
C ASP A 46 3.87 10.24 -13.79
N ARG A 47 5.14 10.43 -13.42
CA ARG A 47 6.27 9.87 -14.18
C ARG A 47 6.61 8.44 -13.75
N PHE A 48 6.75 8.18 -12.46
CA PHE A 48 6.99 6.82 -11.95
C PHE A 48 5.66 6.09 -11.69
N GLY A 49 4.70 6.77 -11.08
CA GLY A 49 3.37 6.22 -10.85
C GLY A 49 3.40 5.07 -9.85
N PRO A 50 2.79 3.92 -10.17
CA PRO A 50 2.84 2.75 -9.30
C PRO A 50 4.28 2.28 -9.11
N ARG A 51 4.68 2.06 -7.86
CA ARG A 51 6.07 1.82 -7.45
C ARG A 51 6.10 0.80 -6.31
N PHE A 52 5.59 -0.39 -6.61
CA PHE A 52 5.56 -1.49 -5.67
C PHE A 52 6.99 -1.85 -5.24
N ALA A 53 7.15 -2.26 -3.99
CA ALA A 53 8.43 -2.67 -3.42
C ALA A 53 9.18 -3.69 -4.29
N ASN A 54 10.50 -3.53 -4.40
CA ASN A 54 11.38 -4.30 -5.29
C ASN A 54 10.87 -4.41 -6.75
N SER A 55 10.20 -3.38 -7.28
CA SER A 55 9.80 -3.32 -8.70
C SER A 55 10.71 -2.39 -9.49
N PRO A 56 10.83 -2.56 -10.82
CA PRO A 56 11.66 -1.66 -11.64
C PRO A 56 11.25 -0.18 -11.54
N SER A 57 9.96 0.09 -11.30
CA SER A 57 9.45 1.44 -11.10
C SER A 57 9.89 2.02 -9.75
N TYR A 58 9.88 1.19 -8.69
CA TYR A 58 10.42 1.56 -7.39
C TYR A 58 11.92 1.86 -7.46
N ASP A 59 12.71 0.97 -8.06
CA ASP A 59 14.17 1.16 -8.18
C ASP A 59 14.52 2.44 -8.94
N ALA A 60 13.77 2.71 -10.02
CA ALA A 60 13.92 3.94 -10.79
C ALA A 60 13.56 5.19 -9.97
N ALA A 61 12.48 5.13 -9.17
CA ALA A 61 12.08 6.22 -8.29
C ALA A 61 13.09 6.45 -7.16
N ALA A 62 13.60 5.38 -6.54
CA ALA A 62 14.59 5.43 -5.48
C ALA A 62 15.92 6.01 -5.98
N ALA A 63 16.40 5.54 -7.13
CA ALA A 63 17.61 6.07 -7.77
C ALA A 63 17.46 7.55 -8.15
N TRP A 64 16.28 7.95 -8.65
CA TRP A 64 15.97 9.36 -8.93
C TRP A 64 15.96 10.20 -7.66
N ALA A 65 15.32 9.74 -6.59
CA ALA A 65 15.25 10.48 -5.34
C ALA A 65 16.64 10.68 -4.71
N ARG A 66 17.49 9.65 -4.76
CA ARG A 66 18.90 9.75 -4.36
C ARG A 66 19.63 10.84 -5.13
N HIS A 67 19.55 10.83 -6.47
CA HIS A 67 20.16 11.88 -7.30
C HIS A 67 19.59 13.27 -6.99
N LYS A 68 18.29 13.38 -6.69
CA LYS A 68 17.69 14.65 -6.31
C LYS A 68 18.21 15.18 -4.98
N PHE A 69 18.45 14.32 -4.00
CA PHE A 69 19.12 14.73 -2.76
C PHE A 69 20.54 15.27 -3.02
N GLU A 70 21.32 14.63 -3.90
CA GLU A 70 22.63 15.13 -4.32
C GLU A 70 22.53 16.49 -5.03
N GLU A 71 21.55 16.66 -5.93
CA GLU A 71 21.28 17.92 -6.63
C GLU A 71 20.90 19.06 -5.66
N PHE A 72 20.19 18.75 -4.59
CA PHE A 72 19.88 19.70 -3.51
C PHE A 72 21.09 20.01 -2.60
N GLY A 73 22.20 19.30 -2.79
CA GLY A 73 23.43 19.49 -2.02
C GLY A 73 23.41 18.83 -0.64
N LEU A 74 22.62 17.76 -0.47
CA LEU A 74 22.76 16.85 0.68
C LEU A 74 24.00 15.98 0.46
N VAL A 75 24.52 15.44 1.56
CA VAL A 75 25.65 14.49 1.56
C VAL A 75 25.18 13.10 1.94
N ASN A 76 26.05 12.10 1.77
CA ASN A 76 25.77 10.71 2.13
C ASN A 76 24.47 10.17 1.49
N ALA A 77 24.16 10.63 0.27
CA ALA A 77 22.99 10.18 -0.47
C ALA A 77 23.19 8.75 -1.00
N VAL A 78 22.49 7.78 -0.43
CA VAL A 78 22.69 6.34 -0.70
C VAL A 78 21.37 5.61 -0.90
N LEU A 79 21.44 4.50 -1.64
CA LEU A 79 20.46 3.44 -1.56
C LEU A 79 20.98 2.44 -0.51
N GLU A 80 20.35 2.42 0.66
CA GLU A 80 20.69 1.48 1.73
C GLU A 80 19.90 0.19 1.52
N ALA A 81 20.60 -0.86 1.08
CA ALA A 81 20.00 -2.17 0.89
C ALA A 81 19.59 -2.80 2.23
N TRP A 82 18.44 -3.46 2.26
CA TRP A 82 17.98 -4.20 3.42
C TRP A 82 17.15 -5.45 3.03
N GLY A 83 17.06 -6.39 3.97
CA GLY A 83 16.15 -7.53 3.90
C GLY A 83 16.48 -8.62 2.87
N GLU A 84 15.61 -9.63 2.82
CA GLU A 84 15.45 -10.55 1.67
C GLU A 84 13.98 -10.42 1.25
N PHE A 85 13.64 -9.36 0.53
CA PHE A 85 12.28 -9.12 0.01
C PHE A 85 11.82 -10.26 -0.91
N GLY A 86 12.79 -10.85 -1.62
CA GLY A 86 12.56 -11.97 -2.53
C GLY A 86 12.19 -11.48 -3.92
N TYR A 87 11.19 -12.10 -4.57
CA TYR A 87 10.80 -11.74 -5.91
C TYR A 87 10.30 -10.29 -5.98
N GLY A 88 10.88 -9.52 -6.89
CA GLY A 88 10.26 -8.32 -7.42
C GLY A 88 9.03 -8.67 -8.26
N TRP A 89 8.14 -7.68 -8.46
CA TRP A 89 6.89 -7.90 -9.20
C TRP A 89 6.49 -6.70 -10.05
N GLU A 90 6.02 -6.97 -11.27
CA GLU A 90 5.49 -5.95 -12.19
C GLU A 90 4.28 -6.51 -12.96
N ASN A 91 3.17 -5.76 -13.02
CA ASN A 91 2.12 -6.01 -14.01
C ASN A 91 2.38 -5.19 -15.28
N ARG A 92 2.55 -5.89 -16.41
CA ARG A 92 2.82 -5.25 -17.71
C ARG A 92 1.58 -5.07 -18.57
N TYR A 93 0.56 -5.87 -18.30
CA TYR A 93 -0.69 -5.85 -19.04
C TYR A 93 -1.78 -6.53 -18.23
N ILE A 94 -2.96 -5.94 -18.24
CA ILE A 94 -4.18 -6.61 -17.83
C ILE A 94 -5.33 -6.18 -18.75
N SER A 95 -6.15 -7.15 -19.13
CA SER A 95 -7.35 -6.94 -19.91
C SER A 95 -8.40 -7.94 -19.44
N ALA A 96 -9.59 -7.45 -19.11
CA ALA A 96 -10.67 -8.27 -18.62
C ALA A 96 -12.00 -7.78 -19.21
N HIS A 97 -12.76 -8.71 -19.80
CA HIS A 97 -14.01 -8.41 -20.48
C HIS A 97 -15.03 -9.49 -20.15
N MET A 98 -16.29 -9.11 -20.03
CA MET A 98 -17.40 -10.04 -20.20
C MET A 98 -17.86 -9.92 -21.65
N VAL A 99 -17.66 -10.96 -22.47
CA VAL A 99 -17.92 -10.95 -23.92
C VAL A 99 -19.33 -11.43 -24.27
N ALA A 100 -19.94 -12.25 -23.40
CA ALA A 100 -21.34 -12.67 -23.50
C ALA A 100 -22.03 -12.62 -22.12
N PRO A 101 -23.37 -12.47 -22.03
CA PRO A 101 -24.33 -12.32 -23.13
C PRO A 101 -24.34 -10.91 -23.75
N ARG A 102 -23.74 -9.93 -23.08
CA ARG A 102 -23.55 -8.58 -23.60
C ARG A 102 -22.16 -8.10 -23.25
N TYR A 103 -21.44 -7.61 -24.24
CA TYR A 103 -20.11 -7.05 -24.06
C TYR A 103 -20.08 -5.98 -22.94
N GLN A 104 -19.11 -6.11 -22.05
CA GLN A 104 -18.75 -5.12 -21.03
C GLN A 104 -17.24 -5.20 -20.74
N PRO A 105 -16.49 -4.10 -20.86
CA PRO A 105 -15.14 -4.04 -20.31
C PRO A 105 -15.20 -4.06 -18.78
N LEU A 106 -14.31 -4.81 -18.14
CA LEU A 106 -14.27 -4.92 -16.69
C LEU A 106 -13.18 -3.99 -16.12
N ILE A 107 -13.51 -3.25 -15.07
CA ILE A 107 -12.52 -2.57 -14.24
C ILE A 107 -11.89 -3.66 -13.37
N ALA A 108 -10.63 -3.99 -13.65
CA ALA A 108 -9.93 -5.11 -13.05
C ALA A 108 -8.44 -4.81 -12.90
N TYR A 109 -7.86 -5.29 -11.81
CA TYR A 109 -6.44 -5.08 -11.47
C TYR A 109 -5.82 -6.39 -11.02
N ALA A 110 -4.60 -6.65 -11.46
CA ALA A 110 -3.83 -7.80 -11.03
C ALA A 110 -3.42 -7.64 -9.56
N VAL A 111 -3.52 -8.72 -8.80
CA VAL A 111 -3.08 -8.74 -7.41
C VAL A 111 -1.54 -8.83 -7.39
N PRO A 112 -0.85 -7.92 -6.67
CA PRO A 112 0.60 -7.96 -6.54
C PRO A 112 1.10 -9.30 -5.99
N GLY A 113 2.21 -9.77 -6.55
CA GLY A 113 2.83 -11.03 -6.15
C GLY A 113 2.28 -12.29 -6.84
N THR A 114 1.28 -12.15 -7.71
CA THR A 114 0.70 -13.29 -8.44
C THR A 114 1.33 -13.50 -9.81
N ARG A 115 1.33 -14.74 -10.31
CA ARG A 115 1.72 -15.03 -11.70
C ARG A 115 0.69 -14.49 -12.69
N GLY A 116 1.12 -14.27 -13.93
CA GLY A 116 0.23 -13.95 -15.04
C GLY A 116 -0.57 -15.17 -15.49
N THR A 117 -1.62 -14.94 -16.28
CA THR A 117 -2.29 -16.04 -17.00
C THR A 117 -1.39 -16.59 -18.11
N ASP A 118 -1.56 -17.85 -18.48
CA ASP A 118 -0.84 -18.49 -19.60
C ASP A 118 -1.46 -18.07 -20.95
N GLY A 119 -1.42 -16.77 -21.23
CA GLY A 119 -2.14 -16.12 -22.33
C GLY A 119 -3.59 -15.78 -22.00
N PRO A 120 -4.42 -15.45 -23.02
CA PRO A 120 -5.84 -15.19 -22.82
C PRO A 120 -6.60 -16.43 -22.36
N VAL A 121 -7.37 -16.27 -21.29
CA VAL A 121 -8.27 -17.26 -20.71
C VAL A 121 -9.70 -16.86 -21.04
N GLU A 122 -10.44 -17.78 -21.66
CA GLU A 122 -11.85 -17.58 -22.00
C GLU A 122 -12.73 -18.65 -21.34
N GLY A 123 -13.90 -18.26 -20.86
CA GLY A 123 -14.91 -19.22 -20.44
C GLY A 123 -16.00 -18.67 -19.52
N THR A 124 -17.08 -19.43 -19.38
CA THR A 124 -18.04 -19.26 -18.28
C THR A 124 -17.33 -19.50 -16.93
N PRO A 125 -17.34 -18.51 -16.00
CA PRO A 125 -16.70 -18.65 -14.70
C PRO A 125 -17.50 -19.58 -13.78
N VAL A 126 -16.81 -20.17 -12.81
CA VAL A 126 -17.40 -21.02 -11.76
C VAL A 126 -17.39 -20.26 -10.44
N LEU A 127 -18.53 -20.15 -9.78
CA LEU A 127 -18.63 -19.57 -8.46
C LEU A 127 -18.23 -20.61 -7.40
N VAL A 128 -17.19 -20.28 -6.62
CA VAL A 128 -16.75 -21.02 -5.44
C VAL A 128 -16.78 -20.03 -4.28
N GLN A 129 -17.81 -20.05 -3.45
CA GLN A 129 -17.98 -19.10 -2.34
C GLN A 129 -17.01 -19.47 -1.20
N VAL A 130 -15.80 -18.91 -1.22
CA VAL A 130 -14.70 -19.27 -0.31
C VAL A 130 -15.04 -19.02 1.15
N ASP A 131 -15.87 -18.02 1.42
CA ASP A 131 -16.40 -17.60 2.72
C ASP A 131 -17.28 -18.68 3.37
N THR A 132 -17.71 -19.68 2.60
CA THR A 132 -18.55 -20.80 3.04
C THR A 132 -17.77 -22.12 3.19
N ILE A 133 -16.48 -22.12 2.80
CA ILE A 133 -15.61 -23.30 2.89
C ILE A 133 -14.95 -23.27 4.26
N MET A 134 -15.42 -24.11 5.19
CA MET A 134 -14.92 -24.10 6.58
C MET A 134 -13.79 -25.11 6.78
N LYS A 135 -13.77 -26.17 5.96
CA LYS A 135 -12.78 -27.24 6.03
C LYS A 135 -12.50 -27.81 4.65
N ARG A 136 -11.37 -28.51 4.50
CA ARG A 136 -10.96 -29.17 3.23
C ARG A 136 -12.03 -30.12 2.64
N ALA A 137 -12.88 -30.70 3.48
CA ALA A 137 -13.96 -31.58 3.03
C ALA A 137 -15.03 -30.83 2.21
N ASP A 138 -15.24 -29.54 2.48
CA ASP A 138 -16.24 -28.72 1.78
C ASP A 138 -15.81 -28.40 0.34
N LEU A 139 -14.55 -28.67 -0.01
CA LEU A 139 -14.02 -28.56 -1.38
C LEU A 139 -14.37 -29.77 -2.26
N ALA A 140 -14.89 -30.86 -1.68
CA ALA A 140 -15.21 -32.08 -2.42
C ALA A 140 -16.11 -31.86 -3.67
N PRO A 141 -17.13 -30.97 -3.65
CA PRO A 141 -17.98 -30.71 -4.81
C PRO A 141 -17.25 -30.10 -6.02
N TYR A 142 -16.09 -29.47 -5.81
CA TYR A 142 -15.33 -28.77 -6.84
C TYR A 142 -14.19 -29.60 -7.42
N ARG A 143 -13.83 -30.72 -6.79
CA ARG A 143 -12.71 -31.58 -7.22
C ARG A 143 -12.89 -32.10 -8.65
N GLY A 144 -11.86 -31.95 -9.46
CA GLY A 144 -11.81 -32.35 -10.87
C GLY A 144 -12.70 -31.50 -11.79
N ARG A 145 -13.15 -30.31 -11.35
CA ARG A 145 -14.10 -29.47 -12.11
C ARG A 145 -13.56 -28.09 -12.45
N LEU A 146 -12.41 -27.69 -11.88
CA LEU A 146 -11.90 -26.32 -12.01
C LEU A 146 -10.74 -26.17 -13.01
N THR A 147 -10.30 -27.26 -13.66
CA THR A 147 -9.21 -27.22 -14.64
C THR A 147 -9.51 -26.25 -15.79
N GLY A 148 -8.60 -25.29 -15.99
CA GLY A 148 -8.70 -24.23 -17.00
C GLY A 148 -9.81 -23.21 -16.74
N ARG A 149 -10.47 -23.25 -15.58
CA ARG A 149 -11.62 -22.39 -15.29
C ARG A 149 -11.19 -21.05 -14.71
N ILE A 150 -12.04 -20.05 -14.94
CA ILE A 150 -12.05 -18.80 -14.18
C ILE A 150 -12.93 -19.01 -12.95
N VAL A 151 -12.40 -18.73 -11.76
CA VAL A 151 -13.11 -18.91 -10.49
C VAL A 151 -13.53 -17.55 -9.91
N LEU A 152 -14.81 -17.41 -9.57
CA LEU A 152 -15.33 -16.30 -8.76
C LEU A 152 -15.37 -16.75 -7.30
N THR A 153 -14.79 -15.97 -6.38
CA THR A 153 -14.52 -16.41 -5.01
C THR A 153 -15.59 -16.05 -3.99
N HIS A 154 -16.37 -15.01 -4.19
CA HIS A 154 -17.33 -14.50 -3.21
C HIS A 154 -18.76 -14.46 -3.78
N ALA A 155 -19.75 -14.48 -2.89
CA ALA A 155 -21.11 -14.10 -3.27
C ALA A 155 -21.15 -12.63 -3.76
N PRO A 156 -22.19 -12.21 -4.52
CA PRO A 156 -22.37 -10.80 -4.83
C PRO A 156 -22.37 -9.97 -3.54
N ARG A 157 -21.58 -8.89 -3.52
CA ARG A 157 -21.54 -7.95 -2.41
C ARG A 157 -22.78 -7.07 -2.42
N GLU A 158 -23.37 -6.83 -1.25
CA GLU A 158 -24.32 -5.74 -1.09
C GLU A 158 -23.58 -4.40 -1.14
N LEU A 159 -24.05 -3.49 -1.99
CA LEU A 159 -23.43 -2.17 -2.18
C LEU A 159 -24.38 -1.12 -1.61
N GLU A 160 -24.03 -0.56 -0.45
CA GLU A 160 -24.87 0.45 0.19
C GLU A 160 -24.73 1.80 -0.52
N PRO A 161 -25.86 2.45 -0.89
CA PRO A 161 -25.84 3.78 -1.47
C PRO A 161 -25.38 4.83 -0.43
N ASN A 162 -24.53 5.76 -0.87
CA ASN A 162 -24.14 6.89 -0.05
C ASN A 162 -25.10 8.08 -0.22
N TYR A 163 -25.81 8.43 0.85
CA TYR A 163 -26.61 9.67 0.90
C TYR A 163 -25.93 10.79 1.69
N GLN A 164 -24.77 10.54 2.29
CA GLN A 164 -24.02 11.52 3.08
C GLN A 164 -22.98 12.25 2.22
N PRO A 165 -22.75 13.55 2.47
CA PRO A 165 -21.70 14.30 1.80
C PRO A 165 -20.32 13.70 2.08
N GLN A 166 -19.45 13.64 1.05
CA GLN A 166 -18.10 13.07 1.18
C GLN A 166 -17.14 13.96 2.00
N ALA A 167 -17.41 15.26 2.05
CA ALA A 167 -16.68 16.22 2.87
C ALA A 167 -17.68 17.04 3.66
N VAL A 168 -17.48 17.10 4.97
CA VAL A 168 -18.25 17.95 5.88
C VAL A 168 -17.30 18.93 6.54
N ARG A 169 -17.77 20.16 6.75
CA ARG A 169 -17.04 21.11 7.58
C ARG A 169 -17.33 20.77 9.04
N LEU A 170 -16.29 20.36 9.76
CA LEU A 170 -16.37 20.18 11.20
C LEU A 170 -16.58 21.54 11.88
N SER A 171 -17.45 21.56 12.87
CA SER A 171 -17.63 22.70 13.78
C SER A 171 -16.43 22.84 14.71
N ASP A 172 -16.24 24.05 15.25
CA ASP A 172 -15.16 24.32 16.21
C ASP A 172 -15.23 23.35 17.41
N LYS A 173 -16.45 23.01 17.85
CA LYS A 173 -16.68 22.03 18.92
C LYS A 173 -16.20 20.62 18.55
N GLU A 174 -16.50 20.15 17.34
CA GLU A 174 -16.05 18.82 16.88
C GLU A 174 -14.53 18.78 16.74
N LEU A 175 -13.92 19.88 16.27
CA LEU A 175 -12.46 20.01 16.21
C LEU A 175 -11.84 20.02 17.62
N GLU A 176 -12.44 20.72 18.58
CA GLU A 176 -12.01 20.71 19.98
C GLU A 176 -12.14 19.33 20.61
N GLU A 177 -13.21 18.59 20.30
CA GLU A 177 -13.40 17.21 20.76
C GLU A 177 -12.36 16.26 20.17
N MET A 178 -12.05 16.38 18.87
CA MET A 178 -10.99 15.59 18.22
C MET A 178 -9.57 15.95 18.71
N ALA A 179 -9.36 17.21 19.12
CA ALA A 179 -8.07 17.68 19.62
C ALA A 179 -7.83 17.29 21.09
N ARG A 180 -8.84 16.78 21.81
CA ARG A 180 -8.63 16.28 23.16
C ARG A 180 -7.70 15.06 23.10
N PRO A 181 -6.67 15.01 23.96
CA PRO A 181 -5.87 13.80 24.12
C PRO A 181 -6.83 12.64 24.37
N ASP A 182 -6.63 11.54 23.66
CA ASP A 182 -7.37 10.32 23.94
C ASP A 182 -7.08 9.94 25.40
N ASP A 183 -8.06 10.17 26.27
CA ASP A 183 -8.03 9.87 27.70
C ASP A 183 -8.17 8.36 27.94
N GLY A 184 -8.13 7.55 26.88
CA GLY A 184 -8.42 6.13 26.88
C GLY A 184 -9.92 5.84 27.02
N HIS A 185 -10.76 6.87 27.02
CA HIS A 185 -12.22 6.77 27.19
C HIS A 185 -13.01 7.26 25.98
N SER A 186 -12.38 7.94 25.03
CA SER A 186 -12.99 8.36 23.76
C SER A 186 -12.77 7.35 22.64
N ARG A 187 -12.79 6.08 23.01
CA ARG A 187 -13.20 4.99 22.12
C ARG A 187 -14.73 5.02 22.05
N GLY A 188 -15.32 5.81 21.15
CA GLY A 188 -16.57 5.33 20.54
C GLY A 188 -16.25 3.95 20.01
N PRO A 189 -17.00 2.89 20.40
CA PRO A 189 -16.46 1.57 20.69
C PRO A 189 -15.33 1.21 19.72
N ASP A 190 -14.12 1.45 20.17
CA ASP A 190 -13.05 0.53 19.88
C ASP A 190 -13.32 -0.55 20.91
N ASP A 191 -14.08 -1.52 20.43
CA ASP A 191 -14.08 -2.85 20.95
C ASP A 191 -12.66 -3.41 20.80
N GLY A 192 -11.78 -2.88 21.66
CA GLY A 192 -10.72 -3.60 22.33
C GLY A 192 -11.25 -4.37 23.55
N GLU A 193 -12.58 -4.42 23.75
CA GLU A 193 -13.11 -5.77 23.86
C GLU A 193 -12.64 -6.44 22.59
N ALA A 194 -11.66 -7.35 22.67
CA ALA A 194 -11.82 -8.54 21.87
C ALA A 194 -13.28 -8.90 22.09
N VAL A 195 -14.16 -8.52 21.16
CA VAL A 195 -15.47 -9.10 21.05
C VAL A 195 -15.02 -10.52 21.10
N ARG A 196 -15.39 -11.22 22.17
CA ARG A 196 -15.46 -12.66 22.06
C ARG A 196 -16.53 -12.80 20.99
N LYS A 197 -16.14 -12.58 19.72
CA LYS A 197 -16.76 -13.08 18.52
C LYS A 197 -16.77 -14.52 18.95
N SER A 198 -17.92 -14.98 19.42
CA SER A 198 -18.14 -16.39 19.73
C SER A 198 -17.41 -17.11 18.61
N PRO A 199 -16.32 -17.86 18.86
CA PRO A 199 -15.27 -18.10 17.89
C PRO A 199 -15.93 -18.33 16.56
N ARG A 200 -15.99 -17.29 15.72
CA ARG A 200 -16.71 -17.43 14.46
C ARG A 200 -15.81 -18.42 13.78
N GLU A 201 -16.35 -19.57 13.44
CA GLU A 201 -15.59 -20.52 12.66
C GLU A 201 -15.05 -19.71 11.48
N GLU A 202 -13.73 -19.56 11.44
CA GLU A 202 -13.09 -18.84 10.36
C GLU A 202 -13.15 -19.76 9.15
N PRO A 203 -13.45 -19.23 7.95
CA PRO A 203 -13.30 -20.00 6.73
C PRO A 203 -11.89 -20.60 6.64
N LEU A 204 -11.77 -21.65 5.84
CA LEU A 204 -10.51 -22.30 5.53
C LEU A 204 -9.47 -21.25 5.11
N ALA A 205 -8.25 -21.34 5.65
CA ALA A 205 -7.21 -20.35 5.40
C ALA A 205 -6.98 -20.17 3.88
N TRP A 206 -6.81 -18.91 3.45
CA TRP A 206 -6.62 -18.59 2.03
C TRP A 206 -5.53 -19.43 1.37
N ARG A 207 -4.41 -19.64 2.04
CA ARG A 207 -3.30 -20.47 1.53
C ARG A 207 -3.72 -21.89 1.18
N GLU A 208 -4.65 -22.48 1.92
CA GLU A 208 -5.18 -23.83 1.64
C GLU A 208 -6.13 -23.82 0.44
N LEU A 209 -6.96 -22.79 0.30
CA LEU A 209 -7.83 -22.59 -0.88
C LEU A 209 -7.01 -22.37 -2.15
N GLU A 210 -5.97 -21.54 -2.06
CA GLU A 210 -5.04 -21.25 -3.14
C GLU A 210 -4.28 -22.52 -3.57
N THR A 211 -3.81 -23.32 -2.60
CA THR A 211 -3.19 -24.62 -2.89
C THR A 211 -4.16 -25.57 -3.60
N PHE A 212 -5.44 -25.57 -3.21
CA PHE A 212 -6.46 -26.38 -3.86
C PHE A 212 -6.73 -25.92 -5.29
N PHE A 213 -6.91 -24.63 -5.52
CA PHE A 213 -7.13 -24.07 -6.85
C PHE A 213 -5.93 -24.31 -7.78
N GLU A 214 -4.71 -24.22 -7.27
CA GLU A 214 -3.49 -24.51 -8.03
C GLU A 214 -3.44 -25.99 -8.41
N GLY A 215 -3.71 -26.88 -7.46
CA GLY A 215 -3.78 -28.32 -7.70
C GLY A 215 -4.87 -28.76 -8.69
N GLU A 216 -5.97 -28.00 -8.79
CA GLU A 216 -7.04 -28.24 -9.77
C GLU A 216 -6.71 -27.69 -11.16
N GLY A 217 -5.69 -26.83 -11.28
CA GLY A 217 -5.33 -26.13 -12.51
C GLY A 217 -6.28 -25.00 -12.87
N VAL A 218 -6.73 -24.21 -11.88
CA VAL A 218 -7.50 -22.98 -12.10
C VAL A 218 -6.69 -21.99 -12.94
N ALA A 219 -7.31 -21.41 -13.97
CA ALA A 219 -6.63 -20.50 -14.89
C ALA A 219 -6.57 -19.06 -14.37
N ALA A 220 -7.61 -18.61 -13.65
CA ALA A 220 -7.63 -17.30 -12.99
C ALA A 220 -8.63 -17.29 -11.82
N VAL A 221 -8.33 -16.52 -10.78
CA VAL A 221 -9.18 -16.33 -9.60
C VAL A 221 -9.58 -14.87 -9.52
N LEU A 222 -10.89 -14.61 -9.50
CA LEU A 222 -11.49 -13.30 -9.42
C LEU A 222 -12.14 -13.09 -8.05
N SER A 223 -11.89 -11.93 -7.46
CA SER A 223 -12.60 -11.45 -6.26
C SER A 223 -13.22 -10.08 -6.55
N PRO A 224 -14.32 -9.72 -5.87
CA PRO A 224 -14.75 -8.33 -5.90
C PRO A 224 -13.70 -7.49 -5.17
N GLY A 225 -13.56 -6.21 -5.55
CA GLY A 225 -12.94 -5.22 -4.68
C GLY A 225 -13.62 -5.27 -3.32
N MET A 226 -12.89 -5.05 -2.24
CA MET A 226 -13.44 -4.99 -0.88
C MET A 226 -13.30 -3.57 -0.33
N PRO A 227 -14.20 -3.08 0.53
CA PRO A 227 -14.03 -1.75 1.08
C PRO A 227 -13.05 -1.83 2.26
N ASN A 228 -11.95 -1.07 2.20
CA ASN A 228 -11.12 -0.81 3.38
C ASN A 228 -11.61 0.41 4.19
N VAL A 229 -12.69 1.06 3.74
CA VAL A 229 -13.25 2.29 4.32
C VAL A 229 -14.76 2.17 4.48
N GLY A 230 -15.18 1.48 5.55
CA GLY A 230 -16.58 1.37 5.95
C GLY A 230 -17.48 0.59 4.97
N PRO A 231 -18.82 0.68 5.11
CA PRO A 231 -19.76 -0.11 4.31
C PRO A 231 -19.90 0.34 2.84
N MET A 232 -19.09 1.29 2.39
CA MET A 232 -19.33 2.05 1.16
C MET A 232 -18.39 1.63 0.04
N ASP A 233 -18.95 1.33 -1.15
CA ASP A 233 -18.14 0.87 -2.28
C ASP A 233 -17.65 1.98 -3.21
N LYS A 234 -18.28 3.18 -3.26
CA LYS A 234 -17.87 4.42 -4.00
C LYS A 234 -17.22 4.26 -5.41
N GLY A 235 -17.33 3.10 -6.06
CA GLY A 235 -16.55 2.75 -7.25
C GLY A 235 -15.06 2.47 -6.98
N LEU A 236 -14.65 2.34 -5.71
CA LEU A 236 -13.28 2.03 -5.30
C LEU A 236 -12.98 0.55 -5.58
N VAL A 237 -11.79 0.29 -6.12
CA VAL A 237 -11.27 -1.07 -6.25
C VAL A 237 -10.03 -1.19 -5.38
N THR A 238 -10.22 -1.72 -4.17
CA THR A 238 -9.11 -1.98 -3.26
C THR A 238 -8.42 -3.26 -3.69
N VAL A 239 -7.13 -3.15 -3.97
CA VAL A 239 -6.27 -4.29 -4.33
C VAL A 239 -5.14 -4.33 -3.33
N THR A 240 -5.06 -5.45 -2.61
CA THR A 240 -3.97 -5.72 -1.68
C THR A 240 -3.20 -6.93 -2.18
N GLY A 241 -1.88 -6.77 -2.24
CA GLY A 241 -0.96 -7.81 -2.66
C GLY A 241 -0.58 -8.78 -1.55
N GLN A 242 0.17 -9.81 -1.95
CA GLN A 242 1.01 -10.58 -1.04
C GLN A 242 2.46 -10.15 -1.28
N GLY A 243 3.20 -9.91 -0.20
CA GLY A 243 4.62 -9.58 -0.21
C GLY A 243 5.13 -9.52 1.24
N PRO A 244 6.42 -9.78 1.50
CA PRO A 244 7.48 -10.20 0.58
C PRO A 244 7.29 -11.63 0.06
N LEU A 245 7.83 -11.95 -1.12
CA LEU A 245 7.70 -13.25 -1.79
C LEU A 245 9.06 -13.93 -1.88
N PRO A 246 9.40 -14.86 -0.97
CA PRO A 246 10.71 -15.52 -0.98
C PRO A 246 11.06 -16.14 -2.36
N LEU A 247 12.32 -16.09 -2.79
CA LEU A 247 12.77 -16.61 -4.09
C LEU A 247 12.54 -18.12 -4.30
N ASN A 248 12.23 -18.86 -3.24
CA ASN A 248 11.89 -20.28 -3.29
C ASN A 248 10.39 -20.55 -3.15
N SER A 249 9.57 -19.51 -3.06
CA SER A 249 8.12 -19.63 -3.05
C SER A 249 7.62 -19.91 -4.47
N SER A 250 6.60 -20.76 -4.60
CA SER A 250 5.93 -20.94 -5.88
C SER A 250 5.05 -19.71 -6.15
N PRO A 251 5.13 -19.10 -7.33
CA PRO A 251 4.25 -17.99 -7.72
C PRO A 251 2.79 -18.39 -7.50
N VAL A 252 2.04 -17.54 -6.81
CA VAL A 252 0.62 -17.83 -6.56
C VAL A 252 -0.20 -17.70 -7.83
N LEU A 253 -1.34 -18.39 -7.87
CA LEU A 253 -2.34 -18.35 -8.95
C LEU A 253 -2.60 -16.94 -9.49
N PRO A 254 -2.94 -16.78 -10.78
CA PRO A 254 -3.36 -15.49 -11.32
C PRO A 254 -4.59 -14.98 -10.57
N ARG A 255 -4.42 -13.92 -9.78
CA ARG A 255 -5.49 -13.31 -9.00
C ARG A 255 -5.78 -11.91 -9.49
N ILE A 256 -7.06 -11.62 -9.63
CA ILE A 256 -7.55 -10.37 -10.21
C ILE A 256 -8.69 -9.84 -9.35
N VAL A 257 -8.59 -8.59 -8.93
CA VAL A 257 -9.68 -7.90 -8.26
C VAL A 257 -10.50 -7.16 -9.31
N VAL A 258 -11.82 -7.34 -9.25
CA VAL A 258 -12.78 -6.70 -10.18
C VAL A 258 -13.64 -5.73 -9.40
N ALA A 259 -13.97 -4.57 -9.98
CA ALA A 259 -14.93 -3.63 -9.38
C ALA A 259 -16.21 -4.37 -8.93
N ALA A 260 -16.68 -4.10 -7.71
CA ALA A 260 -17.66 -4.96 -7.06
C ALA A 260 -18.97 -5.04 -7.86
N GLU A 261 -19.46 -3.95 -8.45
CA GLU A 261 -20.68 -4.01 -9.25
C GLU A 261 -20.51 -4.81 -10.55
N HIS A 262 -19.32 -4.77 -11.17
CA HIS A 262 -19.01 -5.59 -12.35
C HIS A 262 -18.96 -7.08 -11.97
N TYR A 263 -18.30 -7.41 -10.86
CA TYR A 263 -18.27 -8.75 -10.28
C TYR A 263 -19.69 -9.25 -9.97
N ASN A 264 -20.49 -8.43 -9.28
CA ASN A 264 -21.86 -8.74 -8.90
C ASN A 264 -22.74 -9.05 -10.10
N ARG A 265 -22.60 -8.30 -11.19
CA ARG A 265 -23.35 -8.57 -12.42
C ARG A 265 -23.07 -9.97 -12.96
N ILE A 266 -21.80 -10.39 -13.01
CA ILE A 266 -21.41 -11.73 -13.48
C ILE A 266 -22.03 -12.79 -12.56
N ALA A 267 -21.90 -12.62 -11.25
CA ALA A 267 -22.45 -13.56 -10.27
C ALA A 267 -24.00 -13.63 -10.32
N ARG A 268 -24.70 -12.52 -10.55
CA ARG A 268 -26.17 -12.49 -10.73
C ARG A 268 -26.60 -13.21 -12.01
N LEU A 269 -25.85 -13.07 -13.11
CA LEU A 269 -26.12 -13.80 -14.36
C LEU A 269 -26.01 -15.32 -14.13
N LEU A 270 -24.92 -15.77 -13.52
CA LEU A 270 -24.75 -17.19 -13.14
C LEU A 270 -25.90 -17.68 -12.26
N ALA A 271 -26.31 -16.90 -11.25
CA ALA A 271 -27.40 -17.27 -10.35
C ALA A 271 -28.77 -17.36 -11.05
N LYS A 272 -28.95 -16.72 -12.21
CA LYS A 272 -30.16 -16.81 -13.04
C LYS A 272 -30.07 -17.88 -14.12
N GLY A 273 -28.97 -18.63 -14.20
CA GLY A 273 -28.75 -19.70 -15.16
C GLY A 273 -28.19 -19.23 -16.50
N ASP A 274 -27.83 -17.95 -16.63
CA ASP A 274 -27.09 -17.45 -17.79
C ASP A 274 -25.65 -17.98 -17.77
N LYS A 275 -25.00 -17.93 -18.94
CA LYS A 275 -23.62 -18.34 -19.15
C LYS A 275 -22.78 -17.13 -19.59
N PRO A 276 -22.40 -16.24 -18.66
CA PRO A 276 -21.55 -15.11 -18.99
C PRO A 276 -20.18 -15.63 -19.41
N GLU A 277 -19.71 -15.27 -20.59
CA GLU A 277 -18.36 -15.63 -21.05
C GLU A 277 -17.40 -14.49 -20.70
N LEU A 278 -16.31 -14.82 -20.01
CA LEU A 278 -15.25 -13.87 -19.69
C LEU A 278 -14.05 -14.10 -20.60
N LEU A 279 -13.35 -13.03 -20.96
CA LEU A 279 -12.06 -13.05 -21.64
C LEU A 279 -11.07 -12.24 -20.79
N ILE A 280 -10.05 -12.91 -20.26
CA ILE A 280 -9.10 -12.35 -19.29
C ILE A 280 -7.68 -12.67 -19.69
N GLU A 281 -6.81 -11.67 -19.67
CA GLU A 281 -5.38 -11.86 -19.81
C GLU A 281 -4.65 -10.94 -18.82
N SER A 282 -3.73 -11.53 -18.04
CA SER A 282 -2.85 -10.79 -17.14
C SER A 282 -1.41 -11.21 -17.41
N ARG A 283 -0.52 -10.24 -17.66
CA ARG A 283 0.91 -10.47 -17.87
C ARG A 283 1.68 -9.88 -16.70
N ASN A 284 1.84 -10.68 -15.65
CA ASN A 284 2.69 -10.35 -14.51
C ASN A 284 4.09 -10.94 -14.74
N GLN A 285 5.11 -10.20 -14.34
CA GLN A 285 6.47 -10.68 -14.28
C GLN A 285 6.93 -10.72 -12.83
N LEU A 286 7.52 -11.86 -12.44
CA LEU A 286 8.32 -11.98 -11.23
C LEU A 286 9.79 -11.80 -11.61
N LEU A 287 10.51 -11.08 -10.75
CA LEU A 287 11.90 -10.68 -10.96
C LEU A 287 12.75 -11.27 -9.83
N ASP A 288 13.82 -11.97 -10.17
CA ASP A 288 14.72 -12.66 -9.22
C ASP A 288 16.18 -12.22 -9.32
N ASP A 289 16.43 -11.12 -10.04
CA ASP A 289 17.77 -10.56 -10.25
C ASP A 289 18.32 -9.84 -9.01
N ASP A 290 17.45 -9.27 -8.17
CA ASP A 290 17.81 -8.68 -6.89
C ASP A 290 16.76 -9.05 -5.80
N PRO A 291 17.13 -9.84 -4.77
CA PRO A 291 16.23 -10.16 -3.68
C PRO A 291 16.13 -9.08 -2.61
N LEU A 292 16.91 -7.99 -2.71
CA LEU A 292 16.95 -6.92 -1.72
C LEU A 292 15.94 -5.82 -2.08
N ASP A 293 15.54 -5.04 -1.07
CA ASP A 293 14.89 -3.75 -1.28
C ASP A 293 15.77 -2.65 -0.67
N TYR A 294 15.48 -1.38 -0.93
CA TYR A 294 16.38 -0.26 -0.67
C TYR A 294 15.66 0.91 -0.02
N ASN A 295 16.26 1.50 1.00
CA ASN A 295 15.87 2.81 1.51
C ASN A 295 16.69 3.91 0.82
N VAL A 296 16.11 5.09 0.62
CA VAL A 296 16.86 6.27 0.16
C VAL A 296 17.21 7.14 1.35
N LEU A 297 18.49 7.23 1.69
CA LEU A 297 18.97 8.06 2.79
C LEU A 297 19.82 9.21 2.28
N ALA A 298 19.73 10.38 2.91
CA ALA A 298 20.63 11.51 2.66
C ALA A 298 20.67 12.47 3.86
N GLU A 299 21.70 13.30 3.98
CA GLU A 299 21.94 14.11 5.18
C GLU A 299 22.26 15.58 4.89
N ILE A 300 21.81 16.45 5.81
CA ILE A 300 22.36 17.79 6.02
C ILE A 300 23.25 17.71 7.28
N PRO A 301 24.57 17.93 7.16
CA PRO A 301 25.48 17.81 8.31
C PRO A 301 25.14 18.78 9.43
N GLY A 302 25.24 18.30 10.67
CA GLY A 302 25.16 19.14 11.85
C GLY A 302 26.46 19.91 12.14
N GLY A 303 26.36 20.90 13.01
CA GLY A 303 27.47 21.64 13.58
C GLY A 303 28.01 21.01 14.86
N ASP A 304 27.79 21.68 15.98
CA ASP A 304 28.36 21.33 17.29
C ASP A 304 27.73 20.07 17.93
N LEU A 305 26.60 19.59 17.41
CA LEU A 305 25.93 18.35 17.82
C LEU A 305 25.78 17.38 16.64
N ALA A 306 26.77 17.32 15.74
CA ALA A 306 26.71 16.52 14.51
C ALA A 306 26.46 15.01 14.72
N ASP A 307 26.83 14.47 15.88
CA ASP A 307 26.61 13.07 16.25
C ASP A 307 25.14 12.78 16.65
N GLU A 308 24.33 13.81 16.87
CA GLU A 308 22.88 13.69 17.12
C GLU A 308 22.13 13.82 15.79
N VAL A 309 21.13 12.95 15.58
CA VAL A 309 20.35 12.90 14.32
C VAL A 309 18.90 13.28 14.57
N VAL A 310 18.39 14.21 13.76
CA VAL A 310 16.96 14.45 13.58
C VAL A 310 16.52 13.73 12.30
N MET A 311 15.69 12.70 12.45
CA MET A 311 15.18 11.94 11.32
C MET A 311 13.86 12.54 10.82
N ILE A 312 13.75 12.73 9.51
CA ILE A 312 12.49 13.01 8.81
C ILE A 312 12.32 12.01 7.69
N GLY A 313 11.14 11.41 7.57
CA GLY A 313 10.93 10.39 6.55
C GLY A 313 9.49 10.11 6.21
N ALA A 314 9.33 9.44 5.08
CA ALA A 314 8.08 8.95 4.51
C ALA A 314 8.44 7.72 3.66
N HIS A 315 7.54 6.77 3.44
CA HIS A 315 7.86 5.68 2.50
C HIS A 315 7.69 6.15 1.05
N LEU A 316 8.47 5.54 0.16
CA LEU A 316 8.47 5.82 -1.26
C LEU A 316 7.69 4.78 -2.03
N ASP A 317 7.54 3.55 -1.55
CA ASP A 317 6.77 2.53 -2.27
C ASP A 317 5.27 2.87 -2.31
N ALA A 318 4.55 2.19 -3.20
CA ALA A 318 3.09 2.30 -3.30
C ALA A 318 2.49 1.04 -3.92
N GLN A 319 1.24 0.72 -3.57
CA GLN A 319 0.49 -0.35 -4.26
C GLN A 319 0.41 -0.11 -5.78
N PRO A 320 0.51 -1.17 -6.61
CA PRO A 320 0.62 -1.03 -8.06
C PRO A 320 -0.71 -0.73 -8.78
N SER A 321 -1.85 -0.73 -8.07
CA SER A 321 -3.17 -0.47 -8.65
C SER A 321 -3.53 1.02 -8.72
N GLY A 322 -2.67 1.89 -8.18
CA GLY A 322 -2.81 3.34 -8.25
C GLY A 322 -1.45 4.02 -8.42
N THR A 323 -1.40 5.34 -8.22
CA THR A 323 -0.15 6.11 -8.31
C THR A 323 0.44 6.47 -6.94
N GLY A 324 -0.15 5.97 -5.86
CA GLY A 324 0.30 6.23 -4.49
C GLY A 324 0.41 7.72 -4.15
N ALA A 325 -0.52 8.55 -4.65
CA ALA A 325 -0.44 10.01 -4.50
C ALA A 325 -0.59 10.45 -3.04
N THR A 326 -1.64 9.97 -2.37
CA THR A 326 -1.87 10.20 -0.95
C THR A 326 -1.06 9.25 -0.08
N ASP A 327 -0.73 8.07 -0.62
CA ASP A 327 -0.07 6.97 0.08
C ASP A 327 1.09 6.41 -0.76
N ASN A 328 2.31 6.96 -0.64
CA ASN A 328 2.67 8.12 0.17
C ASN A 328 3.58 9.13 -0.55
N ALA A 329 3.32 9.35 -1.85
CA ALA A 329 4.04 10.37 -2.62
C ALA A 329 3.93 11.76 -2.00
N ALA A 330 2.78 12.08 -1.39
CA ALA A 330 2.59 13.33 -0.66
C ALA A 330 3.62 13.49 0.47
N GLY A 331 3.80 12.47 1.30
CA GLY A 331 4.81 12.46 2.36
C GLY A 331 6.23 12.52 1.81
N SER A 332 6.57 11.69 0.81
CA SER A 332 7.90 11.67 0.20
C SER A 332 8.24 13.03 -0.42
N ALA A 333 7.31 13.65 -1.15
CA ALA A 333 7.50 14.97 -1.76
C ALA A 333 7.68 16.06 -0.69
N VAL A 334 6.96 15.99 0.43
CA VAL A 334 7.13 16.92 1.55
C VAL A 334 8.49 16.76 2.21
N VAL A 335 8.97 15.52 2.43
CA VAL A 335 10.32 15.27 2.98
C VAL A 335 11.40 15.83 2.07
N MET A 336 11.30 15.53 0.77
CA MET A 336 12.23 16.03 -0.24
C MET A 336 12.22 17.56 -0.33
N GLU A 337 11.05 18.18 -0.28
CA GLU A 337 10.92 19.63 -0.28
C GLU A 337 11.48 20.24 1.01
N ALA A 338 11.20 19.65 2.17
CA ALA A 338 11.69 20.16 3.45
C ALA A 338 13.21 20.28 3.48
N VAL A 339 13.94 19.25 3.03
CA VAL A 339 15.41 19.32 2.98
C VAL A 339 15.91 20.30 1.92
N ARG A 340 15.23 20.41 0.77
CA ARG A 340 15.56 21.42 -0.25
C ARG A 340 15.40 22.84 0.30
N LEU A 341 14.32 23.10 1.06
CA LEU A 341 14.06 24.40 1.69
C LEU A 341 15.15 24.75 2.70
N LEU A 342 15.58 23.80 3.52
CA LEU A 342 16.67 24.00 4.48
C LEU A 342 17.99 24.34 3.78
N LYS A 343 18.30 23.67 2.67
CA LYS A 343 19.48 23.97 1.84
C LYS A 343 19.39 25.34 1.19
N ALA A 344 18.24 25.70 0.62
CA ALA A 344 18.00 27.00 -0.01
C ALA A 344 18.01 28.17 0.99
N ALA A 345 17.61 27.92 2.24
CA ALA A 345 17.68 28.89 3.33
C ALA A 345 19.09 29.01 3.97
N GLU A 346 20.06 28.23 3.46
CA GLU A 346 21.44 28.13 3.99
C GLU A 346 21.47 27.74 5.48
N ALA A 347 20.54 26.87 5.89
CA ALA A 347 20.44 26.43 7.28
C ALA A 347 21.72 25.71 7.73
N GLN A 348 22.15 26.03 8.96
CA GLN A 348 23.29 25.42 9.65
C GLN A 348 22.78 24.73 10.91
N PRO A 349 22.14 23.56 10.78
CA PRO A 349 21.56 22.89 11.95
C PRO A 349 22.66 22.44 12.91
N ARG A 350 22.40 22.51 14.21
CA ARG A 350 23.35 22.00 15.22
C ARG A 350 23.50 20.48 15.14
N ARG A 351 22.38 19.80 14.92
CA ARG A 351 22.25 18.35 14.74
C ARG A 351 22.26 17.98 13.27
N THR A 352 22.71 16.78 12.95
CA THR A 352 22.55 16.24 11.59
C THR A 352 21.07 16.00 11.31
N ILE A 353 20.59 16.43 10.15
CA ILE A 353 19.22 16.11 9.69
C ILE A 353 19.34 15.00 8.66
N ARG A 354 18.70 13.86 8.91
CA ARG A 354 18.67 12.72 7.99
C ARG A 354 17.30 12.62 7.36
N ALA A 355 17.26 12.68 6.04
CA ALA A 355 16.09 12.39 5.24
C ALA A 355 16.08 10.90 4.91
N ALA A 356 14.92 10.26 5.05
CA ALA A 356 14.73 8.87 4.68
C ALA A 356 13.47 8.72 3.83
N LEU A 357 13.61 8.08 2.67
CA LEU A 357 12.49 7.56 1.91
C LEU A 357 12.51 6.03 2.01
N TRP A 358 11.57 5.46 2.77
CA TRP A 358 11.54 4.04 3.10
C TRP A 358 11.00 3.17 1.96
N GLY A 359 11.59 1.99 1.76
CA GLY A 359 11.02 0.95 0.89
C GLY A 359 10.07 0.03 1.63
N ALA A 360 9.29 -0.75 0.88
CA ALA A 360 8.42 -1.83 1.36
C ALA A 360 7.51 -1.56 2.58
N GLU A 361 7.06 -0.33 2.79
CA GLU A 361 6.10 -0.04 3.84
C GLU A 361 4.78 -0.79 3.59
N GLU A 362 4.37 -0.83 2.32
CA GLU A 362 3.15 -1.47 1.83
C GLU A 362 3.18 -3.01 2.00
N SER A 363 4.35 -3.56 2.33
CA SER A 363 4.57 -4.99 2.60
C SER A 363 4.74 -5.30 4.09
N GLY A 364 4.44 -4.33 4.98
CA GLY A 364 4.39 -4.54 6.43
C GLY A 364 5.42 -3.74 7.24
N HIS A 365 5.71 -2.50 6.83
CA HIS A 365 6.69 -1.62 7.47
C HIS A 365 8.10 -2.25 7.61
N LEU A 366 8.54 -2.92 6.54
CA LEU A 366 9.74 -3.75 6.56
C LEU A 366 11.06 -2.96 6.56
#